data_AF-A0A2S9ZXK6-F1
#
_entry.id   AF-A0A2S9ZXK6-F1
#
_cell.length_a   1.000
_cell.length_b   1.000
_cell.length_c   1.000
_cell.angle_alpha   90.00
_cell.angle_beta   90.00
_cell.angle_gamma   90.00
#
_symmetry.space_group_name_H-M   'P 1'
#
loop_
_entity.id
_entity.type
_entity.pdbx_description
1 polymer ?
#
loop_
_entity_poly.entity_id
_entity_poly.type
_entity_poly.pdbx_seq_one_letter_code
_entity_poly.pdbx_strand_id
1 'polypeptide(L)'
;MPTLVCTGCSSSLGLLALSSFVSRIIASPPSSHWRILAGYRSTSLTAGQEELAKRCREHPDKLSLSWMTLDLLKLSSVEAFTRRVKDVLNEDEGVDVLFINAAVYNMSARTVDLAGTAWTQEAVVNHLSQHYLIQLLAPLLTRSAANGLPRSRIAFTSSQLHTSIKSLAADGLAPCLKPSPSDHSSGKSRYAASKVAQLISARYWQRHFAAVGVGARPVDVVTVSPGFVPTTGLTRDVPLLGRLLMRYILALMPFAVSESEGAARLARTIPSSPSDSDDALSSLLAELSAANDLPLMFLAGPSTAPVPTADEVRSGAKGAVKGGVAEDLLARSEDDEMWKQVDWLLPSEATLRSWAGSSE
;
A
#
# COMPACT_ATOMS: atom_id res chain seq x y z
N MET A 1 16.87 13.22 7.56
CA MET A 1 15.51 13.47 8.08
C MET A 1 14.64 12.28 7.68
N PRO A 2 13.69 11.83 8.51
CA PRO A 2 12.78 10.78 8.11
C PRO A 2 11.86 11.23 6.95
N THR A 3 11.78 10.42 5.91
CA THR A 3 10.98 10.68 4.70
C THR A 3 9.84 9.68 4.54
N LEU A 4 8.61 10.20 4.47
CA LEU A 4 7.40 9.46 4.09
C LEU A 4 7.05 9.74 2.62
N VAL A 5 7.06 8.70 1.79
CA VAL A 5 6.48 8.72 0.45
C VAL A 5 5.13 8.01 0.50
N CYS A 6 4.06 8.64 0.04
CA CYS A 6 2.72 8.04 0.12
C CYS A 6 1.90 8.20 -1.16
N THR A 7 1.05 7.21 -1.46
CA THR A 7 0.15 7.21 -2.62
C THR A 7 -1.31 7.22 -2.17
N GLY A 8 -2.19 7.93 -2.89
CA GLY A 8 -3.62 7.92 -2.60
C GLY A 8 -4.01 8.60 -1.28
N CYS A 9 -3.10 9.38 -0.68
CA CYS A 9 -3.36 10.17 0.53
C CYS A 9 -4.01 11.52 0.26
N SER A 10 -4.51 11.71 -0.95
CA SER A 10 -5.10 12.97 -1.41
C SER A 10 -6.63 13.03 -1.19
N SER A 11 -7.27 11.93 -0.77
CA SER A 11 -8.72 11.91 -0.48
C SER A 11 -9.11 10.78 0.50
N SER A 12 -10.32 10.86 1.05
CA SER A 12 -10.96 9.81 1.86
C SER A 12 -10.03 9.26 2.97
N LEU A 13 -9.99 7.93 3.18
CA LEU A 13 -9.18 7.28 4.22
C LEU A 13 -7.71 7.65 4.16
N GLY A 14 -7.14 7.79 2.96
CA GLY A 14 -5.73 8.14 2.81
C GLY A 14 -5.40 9.54 3.33
N LEU A 15 -6.28 10.51 3.05
CA LEU A 15 -6.13 11.89 3.56
C LEU A 15 -6.34 11.95 5.07
N LEU A 16 -7.31 11.21 5.60
CA LEU A 16 -7.54 11.11 7.04
C LEU A 16 -6.36 10.44 7.77
N ALA A 17 -5.81 9.36 7.19
CA ALA A 17 -4.63 8.69 7.74
C ALA A 17 -3.41 9.61 7.74
N LEU A 18 -3.18 10.34 6.63
CA LEU A 18 -2.10 11.32 6.56
C LEU A 18 -2.31 12.49 7.51
N SER A 19 -3.52 13.02 7.63
CA SER A 19 -3.85 14.07 8.61
C SER A 19 -3.64 13.61 10.05
N SER A 20 -4.03 12.37 10.37
CA SER A 20 -3.76 11.76 11.68
C SER A 20 -2.27 11.62 11.95
N PHE A 21 -1.49 11.14 10.97
CA PHE A 21 -0.03 11.09 11.06
C PHE A 21 0.56 12.48 11.34
N VAL A 22 0.20 13.49 10.54
CA VAL A 22 0.65 14.87 10.75
C VAL A 22 0.25 15.40 12.13
N SER A 23 -0.93 15.01 12.67
CA SER A 23 -1.38 15.48 13.98
C SER A 23 -0.51 14.90 15.09
N ARG A 24 -0.14 13.61 14.97
CA ARG A 24 0.77 12.96 15.91
C ARG A 24 2.16 13.60 15.88
N ILE A 25 2.70 13.91 14.70
CA ILE A 25 4.00 14.59 14.57
C ILE A 25 3.94 15.98 15.20
N ILE A 26 2.89 16.77 14.94
CA ILE A 26 2.72 18.11 15.53
C ILE A 26 2.60 18.04 17.06
N ALA A 27 1.87 17.06 17.58
CA ALA A 27 1.67 16.91 19.03
C ALA A 27 2.91 16.36 19.76
N SER A 28 3.79 15.66 19.06
CA SER A 28 5.00 15.07 19.66
C SER A 28 6.04 16.15 19.99
N PRO A 29 6.87 15.95 21.03
CA PRO A 29 8.04 16.80 21.26
C PRO A 29 8.92 16.87 20.00
N PRO A 30 9.69 17.95 19.79
CA PRO A 30 10.59 18.04 18.64
C PRO A 30 11.62 16.91 18.71
N SER A 31 11.40 15.83 17.94
CA SER A 31 12.32 14.69 17.84
C SER A 31 13.01 14.66 16.50
N SER A 32 12.28 14.97 15.41
CA SER A 32 12.82 15.01 14.04
C SER A 32 11.89 15.79 13.11
N HIS A 33 12.48 16.55 12.18
CA HIS A 33 11.74 17.17 11.07
C HIS A 33 11.39 16.08 10.04
N TRP A 34 10.11 15.89 9.70
CA TRP A 34 9.65 14.88 8.73
C TRP A 34 9.43 15.48 7.33
N ARG A 35 9.90 14.79 6.29
CA ARG A 35 9.57 15.12 4.88
C ARG A 35 8.46 14.22 4.39
N ILE A 36 7.40 14.80 3.84
CA ILE A 36 6.26 14.07 3.29
C ILE A 36 6.15 14.36 1.79
N LEU A 37 6.30 13.32 0.97
CA LEU A 37 6.16 13.38 -0.48
C LEU A 37 4.90 12.61 -0.88
N ALA A 38 3.81 13.34 -1.13
CA ALA A 38 2.48 12.77 -1.33
C ALA A 38 2.07 12.78 -2.81
N GLY A 39 1.92 11.58 -3.39
CA GLY A 39 1.43 11.39 -4.75
C GLY A 39 -0.07 11.66 -4.87
N TYR A 40 -0.46 12.51 -5.82
CA TYR A 40 -1.86 12.81 -6.14
C TYR A 40 -2.08 12.91 -7.66
N ARG A 41 -3.29 12.58 -8.12
CA ARG A 41 -3.59 12.50 -9.55
C ARG A 41 -3.99 13.84 -10.18
N SER A 42 -4.59 14.74 -9.40
CA SER A 42 -5.17 15.99 -9.90
C SER A 42 -4.08 17.01 -10.26
N THR A 43 -4.41 18.01 -11.07
CA THR A 43 -3.55 19.18 -11.32
C THR A 43 -3.77 20.29 -10.29
N SER A 44 -4.94 20.30 -9.64
CA SER A 44 -5.27 21.22 -8.54
C SER A 44 -5.47 20.49 -7.23
N LEU A 45 -5.16 21.19 -6.13
CA LEU A 45 -5.41 20.69 -4.80
C LEU A 45 -6.90 20.83 -4.45
N THR A 46 -7.41 19.90 -3.65
CA THR A 46 -8.73 20.02 -3.02
C THR A 46 -8.62 20.82 -1.73
N ALA A 47 -9.74 21.39 -1.24
CA ALA A 47 -9.75 22.13 0.02
C ALA A 47 -9.14 21.34 1.20
N GLY A 48 -9.37 20.03 1.29
CA GLY A 48 -8.77 19.19 2.33
C GLY A 48 -7.25 19.01 2.20
N GLN A 49 -6.73 19.03 0.97
CA GLN A 49 -5.27 18.97 0.72
C GLN A 49 -4.60 20.31 1.01
N GLU A 50 -5.27 21.41 0.65
CA GLU A 50 -4.80 22.76 0.96
C GLU A 50 -4.76 23.01 2.47
N GLU A 51 -5.80 22.58 3.20
CA GLU A 51 -5.85 22.69 4.65
C GLU A 51 -4.75 21.86 5.32
N LEU A 52 -4.52 20.63 4.87
CA LEU A 52 -3.41 19.82 5.39
C LEU A 52 -2.06 20.48 5.09
N ALA A 53 -1.86 20.99 3.87
CA ALA A 53 -0.64 21.70 3.50
C ALA A 53 -0.44 22.97 4.32
N LYS A 54 -1.52 23.72 4.61
CA LYS A 54 -1.49 24.89 5.49
C LYS A 54 -1.05 24.49 6.90
N ARG A 55 -1.63 23.45 7.47
CA ARG A 55 -1.24 22.94 8.79
C ARG A 55 0.22 22.50 8.85
N CYS A 56 0.76 21.92 7.77
CA CYS A 56 2.19 21.60 7.70
C CYS A 56 3.07 22.87 7.68
N ARG A 57 2.65 23.92 6.95
CA ARG A 57 3.37 25.20 6.89
C ARG A 57 3.36 25.98 8.20
N GLU A 58 2.37 25.77 9.05
CA GLU A 58 2.30 26.33 10.40
C GLU A 58 3.27 25.66 11.39
N HIS A 59 3.82 24.49 11.03
CA HIS A 59 4.79 23.73 11.83
C HIS A 59 6.04 23.32 11.03
N PRO A 60 6.77 24.30 10.43
CA PRO A 60 7.87 24.04 9.52
C PRO A 60 9.11 23.46 10.23
N ASP A 61 9.20 23.59 11.55
CA ASP A 61 10.23 22.97 12.39
C ASP A 61 10.02 21.45 12.52
N LYS A 62 8.78 20.96 12.36
CA LYS A 62 8.42 19.56 12.57
C LYS A 62 8.18 18.77 11.30
N LEU A 63 7.66 19.39 10.25
CA LEU A 63 7.41 18.68 9.01
C LEU A 63 7.32 19.57 7.77
N SER A 64 7.49 18.96 6.60
CA SER A 64 7.22 19.54 5.30
C SER A 64 6.36 18.60 4.46
N LEU A 65 5.44 19.15 3.66
CA LEU A 65 4.56 18.38 2.78
C LEU A 65 4.67 18.91 1.34
N SER A 66 5.01 18.02 0.41
CA SER A 66 5.04 18.27 -1.02
C SER A 66 4.06 17.35 -1.73
N TRP A 67 3.05 17.96 -2.36
CA TRP A 67 2.16 17.26 -3.27
C TRP A 67 2.82 17.12 -4.64
N MET A 68 2.90 15.89 -5.16
CA MET A 68 3.52 15.59 -6.45
C MET A 68 2.56 14.82 -7.33
N THR A 69 2.51 15.17 -8.62
CA THR A 69 1.63 14.48 -9.57
C THR A 69 2.02 13.00 -9.69
N LEU A 70 1.04 12.12 -9.65
CA LEU A 70 1.20 10.67 -9.81
C LEU A 70 -0.12 10.08 -10.31
N ASP A 71 -0.13 9.65 -11.57
CA ASP A 71 -1.21 8.86 -12.14
C ASP A 71 -0.78 7.40 -12.26
N LEU A 72 -1.23 6.58 -11.31
CA LEU A 72 -0.95 5.14 -11.28
C LEU A 72 -1.59 4.36 -12.42
N LEU A 73 -2.39 4.99 -13.30
CA LEU A 73 -2.80 4.36 -14.57
C LEU A 73 -1.71 4.37 -15.64
N LYS A 74 -0.68 5.23 -15.49
CA LYS A 74 0.38 5.42 -16.49
C LYS A 74 1.74 5.11 -15.89
N LEU A 75 2.41 4.07 -16.40
CA LEU A 75 3.73 3.67 -15.89
C LEU A 75 4.78 4.77 -16.06
N SER A 76 4.71 5.56 -17.14
CA SER A 76 5.56 6.75 -17.32
C SER A 76 5.36 7.82 -16.24
N SER A 77 4.14 7.95 -15.69
CA SER A 77 3.86 8.84 -14.57
C SER A 77 4.52 8.34 -13.28
N VAL A 78 4.60 7.02 -13.07
CA VAL A 78 5.31 6.40 -11.94
C VAL A 78 6.80 6.69 -12.01
N GLU A 79 7.40 6.62 -13.20
CA GLU A 79 8.80 6.97 -13.43
C GLU A 79 9.07 8.45 -13.14
N ALA A 80 8.23 9.34 -13.67
CA ALA A 80 8.35 10.77 -13.47
C ALA A 80 8.20 11.16 -11.99
N PHE A 81 7.27 10.53 -11.27
CA PHE A 81 7.12 10.72 -9.82
C PHE A 81 8.36 10.25 -9.06
N THR A 82 8.87 9.07 -9.38
CA THR A 82 10.07 8.52 -8.72
C THR A 82 11.31 9.36 -8.98
N ARG A 83 11.45 9.92 -10.19
CA ARG A 83 12.54 10.87 -10.51
C ARG A 83 12.47 12.10 -9.60
N ARG A 84 11.28 12.71 -9.46
CA ARG A 84 11.08 13.84 -8.53
C ARG A 84 11.35 13.48 -7.08
N VAL A 85 11.00 12.27 -6.63
CA VAL A 85 11.35 11.79 -5.29
C VAL A 85 12.87 11.75 -5.12
N LYS A 86 13.58 11.20 -6.10
CA LYS A 86 15.06 11.13 -6.10
C LYS A 86 15.69 12.53 -6.11
N ASP A 87 15.17 13.46 -6.91
CA ASP A 87 15.69 14.82 -7.03
C ASP A 87 15.58 15.64 -5.72
N VAL A 88 14.63 15.28 -4.85
CA VAL A 88 14.43 15.94 -3.55
C VAL A 88 15.32 15.35 -2.45
N LEU A 89 15.83 14.13 -2.64
CA LEU A 89 16.65 13.43 -1.66
C LEU A 89 18.14 13.56 -2.02
N ASN A 90 18.96 13.91 -1.03
CA ASN A 90 20.41 13.91 -1.19
C ASN A 90 20.97 12.48 -1.28
N GLU A 91 22.25 12.35 -1.64
CA GLU A 91 22.94 11.05 -1.78
C GLU A 91 22.90 10.22 -0.48
N ASP A 92 22.91 10.87 0.68
CA ASP A 92 22.86 10.24 2.00
C ASP A 92 21.44 10.10 2.60
N GLU A 93 20.40 10.47 1.83
CA GLU A 93 19.01 10.38 2.28
C GLU A 93 18.28 9.20 1.60
N GLY A 94 17.45 8.53 2.38
CA GLY A 94 16.63 7.40 1.95
C GLY A 94 15.14 7.67 2.10
N VAL A 95 14.34 6.67 1.73
CA VAL A 95 12.90 6.64 2.04
C VAL A 95 12.70 5.79 3.28
N ASP A 96 12.11 6.38 4.32
CA ASP A 96 11.89 5.71 5.59
C ASP A 96 10.58 4.95 5.61
N VAL A 97 9.54 5.54 5.02
CA VAL A 97 8.23 4.91 4.92
C VAL A 97 7.69 5.08 3.51
N LEU A 98 7.34 3.97 2.87
CA LEU A 98 6.59 3.95 1.62
C LEU A 98 5.16 3.45 1.90
N PHE A 99 4.21 4.38 1.92
CA PHE A 99 2.81 4.08 2.18
C PHE A 99 2.03 3.89 0.87
N ILE A 100 1.78 2.62 0.55
CA ILE A 100 1.11 2.14 -0.65
C ILE A 100 -0.40 2.05 -0.38
N ASN A 101 -1.10 3.17 -0.54
CA ASN A 101 -2.50 3.29 -0.16
C ASN A 101 -3.47 3.53 -1.32
N ALA A 102 -3.00 4.04 -2.46
CA ALA A 102 -3.87 4.30 -3.59
C ALA A 102 -4.63 3.05 -4.02
N ALA A 103 -5.91 3.22 -4.34
CA ALA A 103 -6.71 2.15 -4.91
C ALA A 103 -7.85 2.71 -5.77
N VAL A 104 -8.27 1.91 -6.74
CA VAL A 104 -9.48 2.11 -7.53
C VAL A 104 -10.37 0.88 -7.44
N TYR A 105 -11.67 1.14 -7.51
CA TYR A 105 -12.74 0.16 -7.58
C TYR A 105 -13.75 0.70 -8.58
N ASN A 106 -13.93 0.02 -9.72
CA ASN A 106 -14.90 0.41 -10.73
C ASN A 106 -16.01 -0.65 -10.83
N MET A 107 -17.26 -0.20 -10.78
CA MET A 107 -18.42 -1.09 -10.97
C MET A 107 -18.43 -1.67 -12.39
N SER A 108 -18.23 -0.82 -13.38
CA SER A 108 -18.10 -1.23 -14.78
C SER A 108 -16.66 -1.66 -15.09
N ALA A 109 -16.51 -2.68 -15.93
CA ALA A 109 -15.20 -3.11 -16.38
C ALA A 109 -14.53 -1.99 -17.18
N ARG A 110 -13.29 -1.67 -16.82
CA ARG A 110 -12.42 -0.76 -17.58
C ARG A 110 -11.08 -1.46 -17.73
N THR A 111 -10.57 -1.48 -18.95
CA THR A 111 -9.28 -2.09 -19.27
C THR A 111 -8.27 -1.05 -19.72
N VAL A 112 -7.01 -1.39 -19.55
CA VAL A 112 -5.84 -0.65 -19.99
C VAL A 112 -4.99 -1.66 -20.76
N ASP A 113 -4.67 -1.34 -22.01
CA ASP A 113 -3.72 -2.17 -22.78
C ASP A 113 -2.31 -1.86 -22.29
N LEU A 114 -1.59 -2.91 -21.87
CA LEU A 114 -0.16 -2.83 -21.58
C LEU A 114 0.54 -3.91 -22.41
N ALA A 115 1.29 -3.45 -23.42
CA ALA A 115 2.03 -4.30 -24.34
C ALA A 115 1.17 -5.40 -24.99
N GLY A 116 -0.02 -5.04 -25.50
CA GLY A 116 -0.93 -5.96 -26.19
C GLY A 116 -1.70 -6.90 -25.25
N THR A 117 -1.60 -6.71 -23.94
CA THR A 117 -2.43 -7.41 -22.95
C THR A 117 -3.42 -6.44 -22.33
N ALA A 118 -4.71 -6.78 -22.40
CA ALA A 118 -5.74 -6.04 -21.70
C ALA A 118 -5.72 -6.35 -20.19
N TRP A 119 -5.34 -5.37 -19.39
CA TRP A 119 -5.39 -5.44 -17.92
C TRP A 119 -6.57 -4.67 -17.38
N THR A 120 -7.16 -5.10 -16.27
CA THR A 120 -8.16 -4.27 -15.57
C THR A 120 -7.51 -3.03 -14.98
N GLN A 121 -8.25 -1.93 -14.92
CA GLN A 121 -7.78 -0.71 -14.26
C GLN A 121 -7.42 -0.97 -12.78
N GLU A 122 -8.14 -1.86 -12.08
CA GLU A 122 -7.77 -2.31 -10.74
C GLU A 122 -6.41 -3.01 -10.70
N ALA A 123 -6.12 -3.89 -11.67
CA ALA A 123 -4.83 -4.57 -11.76
C ALA A 123 -3.66 -3.58 -11.98
N VAL A 124 -3.86 -2.59 -12.85
CA VAL A 124 -2.83 -1.58 -13.13
C VAL A 124 -2.59 -0.70 -11.90
N VAL A 125 -3.64 -0.08 -11.36
CA VAL A 125 -3.49 0.92 -10.29
C VAL A 125 -3.15 0.30 -8.94
N ASN A 126 -3.84 -0.77 -8.54
CA ASN A 126 -3.74 -1.32 -7.19
C ASN A 126 -2.54 -2.26 -7.04
N HIS A 127 -1.93 -2.69 -8.16
CA HIS A 127 -0.88 -3.68 -8.17
C HIS A 127 0.29 -3.30 -9.08
N LEU A 128 0.18 -3.36 -10.41
CA LEU A 128 1.33 -3.23 -11.32
C LEU A 128 2.12 -1.93 -11.13
N SER A 129 1.44 -0.78 -11.11
CA SER A 129 2.08 0.51 -10.93
C SER A 129 2.68 0.69 -9.54
N GLN A 130 2.12 0.03 -8.52
CA GLN A 130 2.64 0.08 -7.15
C GLN A 130 3.83 -0.86 -6.97
N HIS A 131 3.79 -2.05 -7.57
CA HIS A 131 4.94 -2.94 -7.69
C HIS A 131 6.09 -2.21 -8.40
N TYR A 132 5.80 -1.54 -9.51
CA TYR A 132 6.81 -0.76 -10.24
C TYR A 132 7.39 0.37 -9.40
N LEU A 133 6.54 1.12 -8.68
CA LEU A 133 6.98 2.17 -7.77
C LEU A 133 7.98 1.64 -6.72
N ILE A 134 7.74 0.45 -6.17
CA ILE A 134 8.66 -0.18 -5.21
C ILE A 134 9.98 -0.56 -5.89
N GLN A 135 9.97 -1.13 -7.11
CA GLN A 135 11.20 -1.42 -7.85
C GLN A 135 12.08 -0.17 -7.98
N LEU A 136 11.47 0.95 -8.40
CA LEU A 136 12.18 2.19 -8.65
C LEU A 136 12.71 2.88 -7.37
N LEU A 137 12.06 2.64 -6.22
CA LEU A 137 12.41 3.21 -4.92
C LEU A 137 13.19 2.25 -4.01
N ALA A 138 13.33 0.97 -4.36
CA ALA A 138 14.01 -0.04 -3.56
C ALA A 138 15.42 0.38 -3.10
N PRO A 139 16.28 0.98 -3.96
CA PRO A 139 17.60 1.45 -3.53
C PRO A 139 17.56 2.54 -2.44
N LEU A 140 16.50 3.35 -2.41
CA LEU A 140 16.31 4.39 -1.40
C LEU A 140 15.76 3.84 -0.08
N LEU A 141 15.00 2.73 -0.13
CA LEU A 141 14.47 2.05 1.05
C LEU A 141 15.58 1.32 1.83
N THR A 142 16.58 0.79 1.13
CA THR A 142 17.73 0.08 1.73
C THR A 142 18.85 1.01 2.18
N ARG A 143 18.73 2.32 1.94
CA ARG A 143 19.74 3.31 2.29
C ARG A 143 19.58 3.73 3.75
N SER A 144 20.62 3.55 4.54
CA SER A 144 20.71 4.08 5.91
C SER A 144 20.91 5.60 5.87
N ALA A 145 20.15 6.32 6.67
CA ALA A 145 20.30 7.76 6.86
C ALA A 145 20.54 8.05 8.34
N ALA A 146 21.54 8.88 8.68
CA ALA A 146 21.90 9.18 10.06
C ALA A 146 20.74 9.76 10.89
N ASN A 147 19.82 10.46 10.22
CA ASN A 147 18.64 11.08 10.81
C ASN A 147 17.34 10.44 10.28
N GLY A 148 17.39 9.15 9.89
CA GLY A 148 16.23 8.37 9.45
C GLY A 148 15.80 7.35 10.51
N LEU A 149 14.80 6.54 10.19
CA LEU A 149 14.46 5.39 11.03
C LEU A 149 15.53 4.29 10.87
N PRO A 150 15.80 3.48 11.89
CA PRO A 150 16.75 2.37 11.80
C PRO A 150 16.32 1.29 10.80
N ARG A 151 15.02 1.13 10.60
CA ARG A 151 14.40 0.21 9.62
C ARG A 151 13.46 1.00 8.73
N SER A 152 13.43 0.74 7.43
CA SER A 152 12.42 1.35 6.55
C SER A 152 11.18 0.47 6.53
N ARG A 153 10.04 1.03 6.16
CA ARG A 153 8.76 0.31 6.16
C ARG A 153 7.97 0.55 4.88
N ILE A 154 7.57 -0.54 4.23
CA ILE A 154 6.55 -0.52 3.18
C ILE A 154 5.23 -0.96 3.80
N ALA A 155 4.23 -0.07 3.77
CA ALA A 155 2.90 -0.35 4.30
C ALA A 155 1.88 -0.38 3.16
N PHE A 156 1.29 -1.55 2.91
CA PHE A 156 0.24 -1.72 1.91
C PHE A 156 -1.16 -1.61 2.52
N THR A 157 -2.00 -0.75 1.97
CA THR A 157 -3.44 -0.77 2.22
C THR A 157 -4.10 -1.87 1.38
N SER A 158 -4.31 -3.04 1.99
CA SER A 158 -4.98 -4.20 1.40
C SER A 158 -6.49 -4.24 1.78
N SER A 159 -7.15 -5.38 1.58
CA SER A 159 -8.56 -5.58 1.91
C SER A 159 -8.85 -7.05 2.20
N GLN A 160 -9.73 -7.34 3.15
CA GLN A 160 -10.28 -8.69 3.39
C GLN A 160 -11.07 -9.26 2.21
N LEU A 161 -11.40 -8.45 1.19
CA LEU A 161 -12.00 -8.96 -0.04
C LEU A 161 -11.11 -9.91 -0.82
N HIS A 162 -9.79 -9.95 -0.57
CA HIS A 162 -8.90 -10.97 -1.16
C HIS A 162 -9.41 -12.40 -0.92
N THR A 163 -10.08 -12.63 0.22
CA THR A 163 -10.63 -13.93 0.62
C THR A 163 -11.72 -14.46 -0.31
N SER A 164 -12.33 -13.62 -1.16
CA SER A 164 -13.36 -14.06 -2.10
C SER A 164 -12.79 -14.73 -3.36
N ILE A 165 -11.49 -14.56 -3.64
CA ILE A 165 -10.84 -15.29 -4.73
C ILE A 165 -10.38 -16.64 -4.19
N LYS A 166 -10.91 -17.73 -4.75
CA LYS A 166 -10.70 -19.10 -4.24
C LYS A 166 -9.74 -19.95 -5.06
N SER A 167 -9.35 -19.49 -6.26
CA SER A 167 -8.53 -20.28 -7.18
C SER A 167 -7.63 -19.39 -8.04
N LEU A 168 -6.52 -19.96 -8.50
CA LEU A 168 -5.67 -19.39 -9.54
C LEU A 168 -6.19 -19.66 -10.97
N ALA A 169 -7.09 -20.63 -11.13
CA ALA A 169 -7.54 -21.15 -12.42
C ALA A 169 -8.41 -20.16 -13.24
N ALA A 170 -8.93 -20.63 -14.38
CA ALA A 170 -9.63 -19.85 -15.41
C ALA A 170 -10.94 -19.13 -14.97
N ASP A 171 -11.40 -19.31 -13.74
CA ASP A 171 -12.51 -18.54 -13.11
C ASP A 171 -12.05 -17.75 -11.87
N GLY A 172 -10.74 -17.65 -11.68
CA GLY A 172 -10.08 -17.19 -10.48
C GLY A 172 -9.32 -15.88 -10.66
N LEU A 173 -8.04 -15.88 -10.27
CA LEU A 173 -7.21 -14.68 -10.20
C LEU A 173 -6.93 -14.05 -11.58
N ALA A 174 -6.47 -14.84 -12.55
CA ALA A 174 -6.02 -14.33 -13.84
C ALA A 174 -7.12 -13.65 -14.68
N PRO A 175 -8.31 -14.25 -14.91
CA PRO A 175 -9.38 -13.60 -15.67
C PRO A 175 -9.91 -12.31 -15.02
N CYS A 176 -9.84 -12.23 -13.68
CA CYS A 176 -10.21 -11.01 -12.96
C CYS A 176 -9.22 -9.85 -13.15
N LEU A 177 -7.99 -10.12 -13.58
CA LEU A 177 -6.94 -9.12 -13.80
C LEU A 177 -6.62 -8.88 -15.28
N LYS A 178 -6.76 -9.92 -16.11
CA LYS A 178 -6.54 -9.92 -17.56
C LYS A 178 -7.79 -10.45 -18.27
N PRO A 179 -8.87 -9.66 -18.33
CA PRO A 179 -10.14 -10.14 -18.87
C PRO A 179 -10.05 -10.37 -20.37
N SER A 180 -10.59 -11.49 -20.82
CA SER A 180 -10.93 -11.75 -22.22
C SER A 180 -12.25 -11.04 -22.60
N PRO A 181 -12.56 -10.85 -23.89
CA PRO A 181 -13.83 -10.26 -24.32
C PRO A 181 -15.08 -10.99 -23.82
N SER A 182 -14.97 -12.29 -23.51
CA SER A 182 -16.04 -13.11 -22.93
C SER A 182 -16.10 -13.08 -21.40
N ASP A 183 -15.14 -12.44 -20.73
CA ASP A 183 -15.07 -12.45 -19.26
C ASP A 183 -16.00 -11.39 -18.66
N HIS A 184 -16.95 -11.85 -17.85
CA HIS A 184 -17.90 -10.99 -17.13
C HIS A 184 -17.59 -10.93 -15.63
N SER A 185 -16.34 -10.63 -15.27
CA SER A 185 -15.97 -10.45 -13.86
C SER A 185 -16.74 -9.27 -13.25
N SER A 186 -17.18 -9.41 -12.00
CA SER A 186 -17.80 -8.30 -11.26
C SER A 186 -16.74 -7.28 -10.81
N GLY A 187 -17.12 -6.02 -10.55
CA GLY A 187 -16.21 -5.04 -9.95
C GLY A 187 -15.60 -5.50 -8.62
N LYS A 188 -16.40 -6.23 -7.82
CA LYS A 188 -15.94 -6.89 -6.60
C LYS A 188 -14.85 -7.93 -6.89
N SER A 189 -15.05 -8.78 -7.90
CA SER A 189 -14.09 -9.82 -8.27
C SER A 189 -12.77 -9.22 -8.77
N ARG A 190 -12.81 -8.21 -9.66
CA ARG A 190 -11.61 -7.50 -10.14
C ARG A 190 -10.84 -6.84 -9.00
N TYR A 191 -11.54 -6.14 -8.11
CA TYR A 191 -10.91 -5.52 -6.96
C TYR A 191 -10.32 -6.55 -5.99
N ALA A 192 -11.06 -7.60 -5.65
CA ALA A 192 -10.60 -8.69 -4.80
C ALA A 192 -9.33 -9.36 -5.37
N ALA A 193 -9.33 -9.64 -6.68
CA ALA A 193 -8.17 -10.15 -7.40
C ALA A 193 -6.97 -9.20 -7.33
N SER A 194 -7.20 -7.89 -7.47
CA SER A 194 -6.11 -6.91 -7.35
C SER A 194 -5.49 -6.88 -5.96
N LYS A 195 -6.28 -7.21 -4.92
CA LYS A 195 -5.82 -7.31 -3.53
C LYS A 195 -5.09 -8.63 -3.24
N VAL A 196 -5.44 -9.72 -3.92
CA VAL A 196 -4.60 -10.94 -3.93
C VAL A 196 -3.23 -10.63 -4.57
N ALA A 197 -3.21 -9.99 -5.75
CA ALA A 197 -1.97 -9.62 -6.42
C ALA A 197 -1.09 -8.70 -5.56
N GLN A 198 -1.69 -7.74 -4.87
CA GLN A 198 -0.98 -6.86 -3.93
C GLN A 198 -0.35 -7.63 -2.76
N LEU A 199 -1.01 -8.67 -2.21
CA LEU A 199 -0.45 -9.52 -1.16
C LEU A 199 0.73 -10.36 -1.66
N ILE A 200 0.63 -10.91 -2.89
CA ILE A 200 1.72 -11.63 -3.55
C ILE A 200 2.93 -10.70 -3.75
N SER A 201 2.68 -9.48 -4.23
CA SER A 201 3.70 -8.43 -4.36
C SER A 201 4.38 -8.12 -3.03
N ALA A 202 3.60 -7.95 -1.97
CA ALA A 202 4.12 -7.67 -0.64
C ALA A 202 5.01 -8.82 -0.13
N ARG A 203 4.61 -10.08 -0.34
CA ARG A 203 5.44 -11.25 0.00
C ARG A 203 6.73 -11.29 -0.80
N TYR A 204 6.65 -11.02 -2.11
CA TYR A 204 7.83 -10.94 -2.97
C TYR A 204 8.82 -9.90 -2.44
N TRP A 205 8.36 -8.69 -2.13
CA TRP A 205 9.22 -7.61 -1.61
C TRP A 205 9.79 -7.93 -0.23
N GLN A 206 9.00 -8.54 0.65
CA GLN A 206 9.48 -8.99 1.96
C GLN A 206 10.69 -9.91 1.82
N ARG A 207 10.61 -10.90 0.93
CA ARG A 207 11.72 -11.81 0.64
C ARG A 207 12.89 -11.11 -0.01
N HIS A 208 12.60 -10.27 -1.01
CA HIS A 208 13.63 -9.54 -1.73
C HIS A 208 14.50 -8.76 -0.74
N PHE A 209 13.90 -8.01 0.18
CA PHE A 209 14.63 -7.24 1.18
C PHE A 209 15.27 -8.09 2.28
N ALA A 210 14.67 -9.23 2.64
CA ALA A 210 15.32 -10.18 3.57
C ALA A 210 16.60 -10.80 2.97
N ALA A 211 16.68 -10.93 1.64
CA ALA A 211 17.84 -11.43 0.94
C ALA A 211 18.91 -10.35 0.67
N VAL A 212 18.59 -9.06 0.83
CA VAL A 212 19.59 -7.98 0.72
C VAL A 212 20.54 -8.10 1.91
N GLY A 213 21.80 -8.44 1.62
CA GLY A 213 22.79 -8.89 2.60
C GLY A 213 23.21 -7.87 3.67
N VAL A 214 24.15 -8.31 4.51
CA VAL A 214 24.69 -7.55 5.64
C VAL A 214 25.26 -6.21 5.18
N GLY A 215 24.75 -5.11 5.73
CA GLY A 215 25.20 -3.73 5.44
C GLY A 215 24.15 -2.82 4.83
N ALA A 216 23.06 -3.37 4.28
CA ALA A 216 21.89 -2.59 3.88
C ALA A 216 20.99 -2.30 5.09
N ARG A 217 20.24 -1.19 5.02
CA ARG A 217 19.17 -0.90 5.99
C ARG A 217 18.06 -1.96 5.86
N PRO A 218 17.63 -2.59 6.96
CA PRO A 218 16.50 -3.51 6.93
C PRO A 218 15.20 -2.82 6.47
N VAL A 219 14.41 -3.52 5.66
CA VAL A 219 13.12 -3.04 5.15
C VAL A 219 12.01 -3.97 5.63
N ASP A 220 11.08 -3.44 6.40
CA ASP A 220 9.91 -4.17 6.86
C ASP A 220 8.76 -4.02 5.85
N VAL A 221 8.07 -5.13 5.58
CA VAL A 221 6.89 -5.13 4.71
C VAL A 221 5.66 -5.54 5.51
N VAL A 222 4.68 -4.65 5.59
CA VAL A 222 3.42 -4.88 6.30
C VAL A 222 2.22 -4.60 5.41
N THR A 223 1.15 -5.34 5.65
CA THR A 223 -0.13 -5.16 4.95
C THR A 223 -1.23 -4.91 5.98
N VAL A 224 -2.18 -4.04 5.66
CA VAL A 224 -3.26 -3.66 6.58
C VAL A 224 -4.59 -3.55 5.84
N SER A 225 -5.65 -4.04 6.47
CA SER A 225 -7.03 -3.85 6.01
C SER A 225 -7.72 -2.77 6.85
N PRO A 226 -8.21 -1.67 6.23
CA PRO A 226 -8.95 -0.64 6.96
C PRO A 226 -10.34 -1.10 7.42
N GLY A 227 -10.78 -2.28 7.00
CA GLY A 227 -12.16 -2.76 7.18
C GLY A 227 -13.11 -2.25 6.11
N PHE A 228 -14.40 -2.58 6.23
CA PHE A 228 -15.41 -2.13 5.29
C PHE A 228 -15.86 -0.72 5.65
N VAL A 229 -15.35 0.29 4.94
CA VAL A 229 -15.72 1.69 5.13
C VAL A 229 -16.62 2.12 3.95
N PRO A 230 -17.95 2.05 4.09
CA PRO A 230 -18.87 2.21 2.98
C PRO A 230 -18.96 3.66 2.46
N THR A 231 -18.48 4.62 3.25
CA THR A 231 -18.56 6.05 2.95
C THR A 231 -17.36 6.57 2.15
N THR A 232 -16.42 5.70 1.78
CA THR A 232 -15.20 6.09 1.07
C THR A 232 -15.46 6.48 -0.38
N GLY A 233 -14.55 7.31 -0.92
CA GLY A 233 -14.55 7.71 -2.33
C GLY A 233 -14.32 6.57 -3.34
N LEU A 234 -14.04 5.34 -2.87
CA LEU A 234 -13.98 4.12 -3.68
C LEU A 234 -15.33 3.79 -4.34
N THR A 235 -16.43 4.29 -3.79
CA THR A 235 -17.79 4.11 -4.33
C THR A 235 -18.22 5.23 -5.29
N ARG A 236 -17.29 6.06 -5.76
CA ARG A 236 -17.61 7.20 -6.65
C ARG A 236 -18.30 6.80 -7.96
N ASP A 237 -18.18 5.56 -8.43
CA ASP A 237 -18.88 5.11 -9.65
C ASP A 237 -20.24 4.46 -9.34
N VAL A 238 -20.65 4.43 -8.08
CA VAL A 238 -21.99 4.00 -7.68
C VAL A 238 -22.98 5.14 -8.01
N PRO A 239 -24.13 4.84 -8.64
CA PRO A 239 -25.21 5.81 -8.85
C PRO A 239 -25.61 6.49 -7.53
N LEU A 240 -26.13 7.72 -7.60
CA LEU A 240 -26.45 8.54 -6.42
C LEU A 240 -27.27 7.77 -5.35
N LEU A 241 -28.26 6.98 -5.80
CA LEU A 241 -29.09 6.15 -4.92
C LEU A 241 -28.32 5.01 -4.25
N GLY A 242 -27.38 4.40 -4.95
CA GLY A 242 -26.48 3.39 -4.37
C GLY A 242 -25.44 4.00 -3.43
N ARG A 243 -24.99 5.25 -3.66
CA ARG A 243 -24.16 5.97 -2.68
C ARG A 243 -24.95 6.27 -1.41
N LEU A 244 -26.25 6.59 -1.53
CA LEU A 244 -27.14 6.78 -0.38
C LEU A 244 -27.32 5.46 0.39
N LEU A 245 -27.54 4.34 -0.30
CA LEU A 245 -27.60 3.00 0.29
C LEU A 245 -26.30 2.65 1.02
N MET A 246 -25.14 2.88 0.39
CA MET A 246 -23.83 2.65 1.01
C MET A 246 -23.64 3.55 2.26
N ARG A 247 -23.94 4.85 2.12
CA ARG A 247 -23.72 5.86 3.17
C ARG A 247 -24.64 5.70 4.38
N TYR A 248 -25.91 5.33 4.19
CA TYR A 248 -26.91 5.38 5.24
C TYR A 248 -27.41 4.00 5.70
N ILE A 249 -27.35 2.97 4.86
CA ILE A 249 -27.86 1.63 5.20
C ILE A 249 -26.70 0.69 5.48
N LEU A 250 -25.73 0.58 4.57
CA LEU A 250 -24.58 -0.32 4.78
C LEU A 250 -23.60 0.22 5.83
N ALA A 251 -23.59 1.52 6.10
CA ALA A 251 -22.85 2.11 7.23
C ALA A 251 -23.40 1.73 8.62
N LEU A 252 -24.66 1.28 8.70
CA LEU A 252 -25.29 0.80 9.93
C LEU A 252 -25.08 -0.70 10.14
N MET A 253 -24.51 -1.41 9.17
CA MET A 253 -24.25 -2.84 9.31
C MET A 253 -23.11 -3.09 10.31
N PRO A 254 -23.17 -4.16 11.12
CA PRO A 254 -22.21 -4.41 12.19
C PRO A 254 -20.77 -4.66 11.70
N PHE A 255 -20.58 -4.93 10.40
CA PHE A 255 -19.27 -5.08 9.77
C PHE A 255 -18.71 -3.76 9.21
N ALA A 256 -19.48 -2.67 9.23
CA ALA A 256 -19.05 -1.38 8.76
C ALA A 256 -18.13 -0.69 9.78
N VAL A 257 -17.15 0.01 9.24
CA VAL A 257 -16.12 0.72 10.00
C VAL A 257 -16.23 2.20 9.66
N SER A 258 -16.12 3.07 10.67
CA SER A 258 -16.13 4.51 10.44
C SER A 258 -14.88 4.96 9.68
N GLU A 259 -14.93 6.12 9.02
CA GLU A 259 -13.78 6.66 8.30
C GLU A 259 -12.59 6.95 9.24
N SER A 260 -12.87 7.44 10.45
CA SER A 260 -11.85 7.72 11.46
C SER A 260 -11.14 6.45 11.92
N GLU A 261 -11.90 5.39 12.17
CA GLU A 261 -11.38 4.09 12.59
C GLU A 261 -10.58 3.42 11.46
N GLY A 262 -11.10 3.44 10.23
CA GLY A 262 -10.37 2.95 9.06
C GLY A 262 -9.05 3.69 8.86
N ALA A 263 -9.06 5.02 8.99
CA ALA A 263 -7.86 5.85 8.91
C ALA A 263 -6.87 5.57 10.06
N ALA A 264 -7.36 5.33 11.29
CA ALA A 264 -6.52 4.99 12.43
C ALA A 264 -5.81 3.63 12.24
N ARG A 265 -6.52 2.64 11.67
CA ARG A 265 -5.91 1.35 11.28
C ARG A 265 -4.79 1.50 10.26
N LEU A 266 -4.90 2.47 9.34
CA LEU A 266 -3.84 2.76 8.39
C LEU A 266 -2.69 3.52 9.05
N ALA A 267 -3.00 4.58 9.80
CA ALA A 267 -2.01 5.45 10.45
C ALA A 267 -1.11 4.70 11.43
N ARG A 268 -1.61 3.67 12.12
CA ARG A 268 -0.77 2.85 13.03
C ARG A 268 0.32 2.04 12.31
N THR A 269 0.25 1.89 10.99
CA THR A 269 1.36 1.26 10.23
C THR A 269 2.51 2.23 9.96
N ILE A 270 2.27 3.53 10.10
CA ILE A 270 3.26 4.58 9.88
C ILE A 270 3.86 4.96 11.23
N PRO A 271 5.17 4.71 11.48
CA PRO A 271 5.83 5.08 12.72
C PRO A 271 5.85 6.61 12.87
N SER A 272 5.62 7.10 14.09
CA SER A 272 5.57 8.54 14.39
C SER A 272 6.84 9.09 15.07
N SER A 273 7.79 8.23 15.44
CA SER A 273 9.07 8.63 16.02
C SER A 273 10.22 7.76 15.49
N PRO A 274 11.43 8.32 15.29
CA PRO A 274 12.64 7.53 15.05
C PRO A 274 13.17 6.79 16.28
N SER A 275 12.72 7.14 17.49
CA SER A 275 13.01 6.36 18.70
C SER A 275 12.06 5.17 18.78
N ASP A 276 12.55 3.99 18.37
CA ASP A 276 11.82 2.71 18.31
C ASP A 276 11.16 2.26 19.64
N SER A 277 11.45 2.89 20.78
CA SER A 277 11.05 2.38 22.10
C SER A 277 9.54 2.33 22.36
N ASP A 278 8.73 3.05 21.59
CA ASP A 278 7.28 3.22 21.87
C ASP A 278 6.36 2.70 20.74
N ASP A 279 6.89 2.28 19.57
CA ASP A 279 6.08 1.67 18.50
C ASP A 279 6.08 0.14 18.60
N ALA A 280 5.05 -0.43 19.22
CA ALA A 280 4.89 -1.87 19.39
C ALA A 280 4.98 -2.66 18.06
N LEU A 281 4.58 -2.04 16.94
CA LEU A 281 4.71 -2.66 15.62
C LEU A 281 6.17 -2.72 15.15
N SER A 282 6.96 -1.67 15.34
CA SER A 282 8.41 -1.68 15.05
C SER A 282 9.12 -2.76 15.85
N SER A 283 8.85 -2.86 17.15
CA SER A 283 9.48 -3.87 18.03
C SER A 283 9.16 -5.29 17.59
N LEU A 284 7.89 -5.57 17.25
CA LEU A 284 7.48 -6.88 16.73
C LEU A 284 8.20 -7.22 15.42
N LEU A 285 8.26 -6.28 14.47
CA LEU A 285 8.91 -6.51 13.17
C LEU A 285 10.41 -6.76 13.33
N ALA A 286 11.06 -6.03 14.22
CA ALA A 286 12.47 -6.24 14.55
C ALA A 286 12.69 -7.65 15.13
N GLU A 287 11.87 -8.07 16.10
CA GLU A 287 11.94 -9.41 16.71
C GLU A 287 11.73 -10.52 15.67
N LEU A 288 10.70 -10.39 14.83
CA LEU A 288 10.40 -11.40 13.83
C LEU A 288 11.48 -11.49 12.74
N SER A 289 12.12 -10.38 12.38
CA SER A 289 13.19 -10.36 11.37
C SER A 289 14.45 -11.14 11.77
N ALA A 290 14.68 -11.36 13.07
CA ALA A 290 15.83 -12.11 13.57
C ALA A 290 15.75 -13.63 13.31
N ALA A 291 14.57 -14.16 12.96
CA ALA A 291 14.30 -15.59 12.90
C ALA A 291 14.45 -16.23 11.51
N ASN A 292 14.93 -15.50 10.48
CA ASN A 292 15.11 -15.92 9.08
C ASN A 292 13.86 -16.43 8.32
N ASP A 293 12.73 -16.71 9.00
CA ASP A 293 11.45 -17.05 8.38
C ASP A 293 10.33 -16.14 8.90
N LEU A 294 10.19 -14.98 8.24
CA LEU A 294 9.23 -13.95 8.60
C LEU A 294 7.95 -14.13 7.78
N PRO A 295 6.79 -14.53 8.35
CA PRO A 295 5.53 -14.56 7.62
C PRO A 295 5.09 -13.14 7.19
N LEU A 296 4.31 -13.03 6.12
CA LEU A 296 3.77 -11.74 5.69
C LEU A 296 2.74 -11.23 6.70
N MET A 297 3.04 -10.10 7.33
CA MET A 297 2.16 -9.51 8.33
C MET A 297 0.93 -8.87 7.69
N PHE A 298 -0.25 -9.30 8.13
CA PHE A 298 -1.56 -8.79 7.73
C PHE A 298 -2.36 -8.32 8.94
N LEU A 299 -2.42 -6.99 9.10
CA LEU A 299 -3.17 -6.34 10.16
C LEU A 299 -4.64 -6.18 9.76
N ALA A 300 -5.52 -6.86 10.48
CA ALA A 300 -6.96 -6.68 10.40
C ALA A 300 -7.58 -6.61 11.80
N GLY A 301 -8.74 -5.97 11.89
CA GLY A 301 -9.43 -5.71 13.16
C GLY A 301 -9.30 -4.27 13.63
N PRO A 302 -9.85 -3.94 14.81
CA PRO A 302 -9.88 -2.58 15.35
C PRO A 302 -8.49 -1.93 15.46
N SER A 303 -8.43 -0.61 15.31
CA SER A 303 -7.23 0.20 15.46
C SER A 303 -6.65 0.09 16.88
N THR A 304 -7.54 -0.08 17.86
CA THR A 304 -7.26 -0.31 19.28
C THR A 304 -6.87 -1.75 19.62
N ALA A 305 -6.99 -2.70 18.67
CA ALA A 305 -6.56 -4.06 18.92
C ALA A 305 -5.04 -4.09 19.15
N PRO A 306 -4.56 -4.80 20.18
CA PRO A 306 -3.13 -4.88 20.45
C PRO A 306 -2.40 -5.44 19.23
N VAL A 307 -1.17 -4.97 19.04
CA VAL A 307 -0.27 -5.58 18.06
C VAL A 307 -0.08 -7.06 18.45
N PRO A 308 -0.19 -8.00 17.49
CA PRO A 308 0.01 -9.42 17.77
C PRO A 308 1.38 -9.70 18.41
N THR A 309 1.50 -10.78 19.17
CA THR A 309 2.82 -11.25 19.61
C THR A 309 3.54 -11.98 18.48
N ALA A 310 4.87 -12.12 18.58
CA ALA A 310 5.64 -12.85 17.58
C ALA A 310 5.17 -14.31 17.43
N ASP A 311 4.81 -14.97 18.54
CA ASP A 311 4.30 -16.34 18.51
C ASP A 311 2.90 -16.44 17.86
N GLU A 312 2.03 -15.46 18.09
CA GLU A 312 0.73 -15.39 17.41
C GLU A 312 0.90 -15.19 15.89
N VAL A 313 1.92 -14.46 15.47
CA VAL A 313 2.25 -14.25 14.06
C VAL A 313 2.85 -15.51 13.43
N ARG A 314 3.85 -16.13 14.09
CA ARG A 314 4.52 -17.35 13.63
C ARG A 314 3.56 -18.54 13.52
N SER A 315 2.66 -18.69 14.50
CA SER A 315 1.62 -19.73 14.47
C SER A 315 0.48 -19.44 13.48
N GLY A 316 0.45 -18.23 12.91
CA GLY A 316 -0.67 -17.76 12.09
C GLY A 316 -1.96 -17.53 12.87
N ALA A 317 -1.94 -17.52 14.21
CA ALA A 317 -3.13 -17.25 15.03
C ALA A 317 -3.68 -15.84 14.76
N LYS A 318 -2.81 -14.83 14.73
CA LYS A 318 -3.14 -13.43 14.41
C LYS A 318 -2.09 -12.82 13.50
N GLY A 319 -2.44 -11.73 12.81
CA GLY A 319 -1.49 -11.01 11.96
C GLY A 319 -1.10 -11.76 10.69
N ALA A 320 -1.80 -12.84 10.34
CA ALA A 320 -1.58 -13.63 9.12
C ALA A 320 -2.69 -13.40 8.09
N VAL A 321 -2.35 -13.54 6.82
CA VAL A 321 -3.32 -13.61 5.72
C VAL A 321 -4.10 -14.91 5.85
N LYS A 322 -5.43 -14.82 5.90
CA LYS A 322 -6.32 -15.98 6.02
C LYS A 322 -7.46 -15.90 5.01
N GLY A 323 -7.76 -17.03 4.40
CA GLY A 323 -8.87 -17.26 3.50
C GLY A 323 -8.56 -16.97 2.03
N GLY A 324 -9.14 -17.81 1.17
CA GLY A 324 -8.99 -17.68 -0.28
C GLY A 324 -7.60 -18.09 -0.75
N VAL A 325 -7.34 -17.90 -2.04
CA VAL A 325 -6.12 -18.39 -2.70
C VAL A 325 -4.85 -17.73 -2.15
N ALA A 326 -4.96 -16.54 -1.57
CA ALA A 326 -3.81 -15.84 -1.00
C ALA A 326 -3.23 -16.58 0.21
N GLU A 327 -4.05 -17.19 1.07
CA GLU A 327 -3.56 -18.01 2.20
C GLU A 327 -2.75 -19.19 1.68
N ASP A 328 -3.31 -19.94 0.72
CA ASP A 328 -2.66 -21.11 0.13
C ASP A 328 -1.33 -20.77 -0.56
N LEU A 329 -1.23 -19.60 -1.19
CA LEU A 329 0.00 -19.16 -1.86
C LEU A 329 1.07 -18.71 -0.87
N LEU A 330 0.67 -18.06 0.23
CA LEU A 330 1.57 -17.53 1.23
C LEU A 330 2.01 -18.58 2.26
N ALA A 331 1.28 -19.68 2.40
CA ALA A 331 1.58 -20.76 3.33
C ALA A 331 2.51 -21.84 2.75
N ARG A 332 2.70 -21.89 1.43
CA ARG A 332 3.55 -22.91 0.79
C ARG A 332 5.02 -22.68 1.12
N SER A 333 5.76 -23.79 1.31
CA SER A 333 7.21 -23.73 1.19
C SER A 333 7.53 -23.13 -0.17
N GLU A 334 8.52 -22.27 -0.13
CA GLU A 334 8.66 -21.18 -1.07
C GLU A 334 9.37 -21.58 -2.37
N ASP A 335 8.94 -22.71 -2.91
CA ASP A 335 9.48 -23.43 -4.04
C ASP A 335 9.22 -22.64 -5.35
N ASP A 336 10.15 -22.74 -6.30
CA ASP A 336 10.06 -22.06 -7.60
C ASP A 336 8.73 -22.33 -8.33
N GLU A 337 8.08 -23.48 -8.08
CA GLU A 337 6.80 -23.87 -8.69
C GLU A 337 5.61 -23.00 -8.28
N MET A 338 5.60 -22.42 -7.07
CA MET A 338 4.54 -21.48 -6.69
C MET A 338 4.73 -20.14 -7.41
N TRP A 339 5.95 -19.61 -7.39
CA TRP A 339 6.25 -18.34 -8.05
C TRP A 339 6.05 -18.40 -9.55
N LYS A 340 6.35 -19.53 -10.21
CA LYS A 340 6.04 -19.75 -11.63
C LYS A 340 4.56 -19.58 -11.98
N GLN A 341 3.64 -19.84 -11.05
CA GLN A 341 2.20 -19.67 -11.30
C GLN A 341 1.73 -18.22 -11.22
N VAL A 342 2.52 -17.36 -10.57
CA VAL A 342 2.17 -15.96 -10.27
C VAL A 342 3.23 -14.96 -10.76
N ASP A 343 4.23 -15.41 -11.52
CA ASP A 343 5.34 -14.61 -12.04
C ASP A 343 4.86 -13.46 -12.94
N TRP A 344 3.78 -13.68 -13.66
CA TRP A 344 3.10 -12.69 -14.50
C TRP A 344 2.52 -11.52 -13.69
N LEU A 345 2.38 -11.65 -12.37
CA LEU A 345 2.06 -10.55 -11.45
C LEU A 345 3.29 -9.77 -11.03
N LEU A 346 4.50 -10.27 -11.26
CA LEU A 346 5.75 -9.67 -10.83
C LEU A 346 6.66 -9.37 -12.04
N PRO A 347 6.21 -8.62 -13.06
CA PRO A 347 7.08 -8.30 -14.17
C PRO A 347 8.33 -7.54 -13.70
N SER A 348 9.47 -7.84 -14.33
CA SER A 348 10.72 -7.17 -14.02
C SER A 348 10.65 -5.66 -14.26
N GLU A 349 11.57 -4.91 -13.65
CA GLU A 349 11.70 -3.47 -13.88
C GLU A 349 11.90 -3.16 -15.37
N ALA A 350 12.73 -3.94 -16.07
CA ALA A 350 12.96 -3.79 -17.50
C ALA A 350 11.67 -4.00 -18.32
N THR A 351 10.85 -4.99 -17.93
CA THR A 351 9.55 -5.25 -18.55
C THR A 351 8.60 -4.07 -18.35
N LEU A 352 8.45 -3.56 -17.12
CA LEU A 352 7.55 -2.44 -16.82
C LEU A 352 8.03 -1.13 -17.48
N ARG A 353 9.34 -0.91 -17.58
CA ARG A 353 9.94 0.17 -18.37
C ARG A 353 9.55 0.10 -19.84
N SER A 354 9.63 -1.09 -20.45
CA SER A 354 9.25 -1.28 -21.85
C SER A 354 7.78 -0.98 -22.11
N TRP A 355 6.90 -1.30 -21.15
CA TRP A 355 5.47 -1.00 -21.23
C TRP A 355 5.19 0.50 -21.08
N ALA A 356 5.97 1.20 -20.24
CA ALA A 356 5.87 2.65 -20.09
C ALA A 356 6.13 3.39 -21.41
N GLY A 357 7.19 3.01 -22.14
CA GLY A 357 7.54 3.61 -23.42
C GLY A 357 6.62 3.23 -24.59
N SER A 358 5.83 2.17 -24.46
CA SER A 358 4.86 1.73 -25.48
C SER A 358 3.46 2.37 -25.32
N SER A 359 3.26 3.14 -24.25
CA SER A 359 1.95 3.69 -23.84
C SER A 359 1.78 5.20 -24.08
N GLU A 360 2.74 5.82 -24.80
CA GLU A 360 2.63 7.16 -25.39
C GLU A 360 2.03 7.08 -26.78
#